data_AF-A0A535YXK1-F1
#
_entry.id   AF-A0A535YXK1-F1
#
_cell.length_a   1.000
_cell.length_b   1.000
_cell.length_c   1.000
_cell.angle_alpha   90.00
_cell.angle_beta   90.00
_cell.angle_gamma   90.00
#
_symmetry.space_group_name_H-M   'P 1'
#
loop_
_entity.id
_entity.type
_entity.pdbx_description
1 polymer ?
#
loop_
_entity_poly.entity_id
_entity_poly.type
_entity_poly.pdbx_seq_one_letter_code
_entity_poly.pdbx_strand_id
1 'polypeptide(L)'
;MERKLERPCQPILGPMIRGWDKTLDQSEQAVLAGWAAKVAMVMAYIHAPPQPVKREWLDWMYWHQRPPANWYVWMASYNGQRPTYFSSDAGAHASLPSGPMVDVYAQAATLIIGYAALKILGPTSVVRVEEPGRDAVIRLWPLTGETTVRWPPPRHIDDRRLPLFVDMFLDPGQPPRPLS
;
A
#
# COMPACT_ATOMS: atom_id res chain seq x y z
N MET A 1 25.92 0.03 -1.88
CA MET A 1 24.64 -0.66 -2.13
C MET A 1 23.83 0.20 -3.08
N GLU A 2 23.61 -0.24 -4.32
CA GLU A 2 22.82 0.52 -5.30
C GLU A 2 21.39 0.71 -4.79
N ARG A 3 20.84 1.92 -4.94
CA ARG A 3 19.46 2.29 -4.59
C ARG A 3 18.49 1.77 -5.65
N LYS A 4 18.42 0.44 -5.80
CA LYS A 4 17.76 -0.25 -6.92
C LYS A 4 16.25 0.01 -6.99
N LEU A 5 15.61 0.36 -5.86
CA LEU A 5 14.17 0.69 -5.83
C LEU A 5 13.91 2.19 -5.70
N GLU A 6 14.77 2.95 -5.03
CA GLU A 6 14.55 4.37 -4.82
C GLU A 6 14.83 5.19 -6.08
N ARG A 7 15.89 4.86 -6.82
CA ARG A 7 16.23 5.60 -8.05
C ARG A 7 15.14 5.49 -9.11
N PRO A 8 14.61 4.30 -9.45
CA PRO A 8 13.53 4.19 -10.43
C PRO A 8 12.20 4.76 -9.94
N CYS A 9 11.93 4.71 -8.63
CA CYS A 9 10.69 5.24 -8.05
C CYS A 9 10.65 6.78 -8.03
N GLN A 10 11.79 7.45 -7.85
CA GLN A 10 11.87 8.90 -7.72
C GLN A 10 11.16 9.71 -8.84
N PRO A 11 11.37 9.43 -10.15
CA PRO A 11 10.65 10.16 -11.22
C PRO A 11 9.16 9.84 -11.27
N ILE A 12 8.72 8.72 -10.68
CA ILE A 12 7.30 8.34 -10.61
C ILE A 12 6.61 9.07 -9.46
N LEU A 13 7.20 8.98 -8.27
CA LEU A 13 6.63 9.52 -7.04
C LEU A 13 6.77 11.04 -6.94
N GLY A 14 7.78 11.64 -7.56
CA GLY A 14 8.03 13.09 -7.51
C GLY A 14 6.84 13.95 -7.94
N PRO A 15 6.27 13.74 -9.15
CA PRO A 15 5.04 14.40 -9.58
C PRO A 15 3.85 14.14 -8.63
N MET A 16 3.74 12.91 -8.12
CA MET A 16 2.63 12.53 -7.25
C MET A 16 2.66 13.21 -5.88
N ILE A 17 3.85 13.37 -5.29
CA ILE A 17 4.06 14.13 -4.04
C ILE A 17 3.59 15.58 -4.24
N ARG A 18 3.69 16.13 -5.45
CA ARG A 18 3.27 17.49 -5.80
C ARG A 18 1.81 17.59 -6.25
N GLY A 19 1.10 16.47 -6.36
CA GLY A 19 -0.28 16.42 -6.84
C GLY A 19 -0.40 16.68 -8.34
N TRP A 20 0.68 16.52 -9.12
CA TRP A 20 0.64 16.71 -10.57
C TRP A 20 0.07 15.49 -11.27
N ASP A 21 -0.66 15.76 -12.35
CA ASP A 21 -1.23 14.71 -13.20
C ASP A 21 -0.13 13.82 -13.77
N LYS A 22 -0.38 12.50 -13.72
CA LYS A 22 0.51 11.49 -14.29
C LYS A 22 -0.30 10.27 -14.71
N THR A 23 0.07 9.66 -15.82
CA THR A 23 -0.37 8.32 -16.17
C THR A 23 0.73 7.34 -15.79
N LEU A 24 0.37 6.26 -15.11
CA LEU A 24 1.29 5.18 -14.75
C LEU A 24 1.03 3.96 -15.61
N ASP A 25 2.05 3.48 -16.32
CA ASP A 25 2.00 2.16 -16.96
C ASP A 25 2.23 1.02 -15.94
N GLN A 26 2.09 -0.22 -16.36
CA GLN A 26 2.26 -1.39 -15.48
C GLN A 26 3.69 -1.53 -14.91
N SER A 27 4.70 -1.05 -15.63
CA SER A 27 6.08 -1.06 -15.14
C SER A 27 6.25 -0.06 -14.00
N GLU A 28 5.74 1.16 -14.17
CA GLU A 28 5.76 2.21 -13.15
C GLU A 28 4.94 1.83 -11.92
N GLN A 29 3.76 1.20 -12.12
CA GLN A 29 2.96 0.64 -11.02
C GLN A 29 3.76 -0.39 -10.21
N ALA A 30 4.45 -1.33 -10.89
CA ALA A 30 5.24 -2.36 -10.22
C ALA A 30 6.46 -1.77 -9.48
N VAL A 31 7.13 -0.76 -10.06
CA VAL A 31 8.25 -0.05 -9.41
C VAL A 31 7.78 0.66 -8.14
N LEU A 32 6.69 1.41 -8.23
CA LEU A 32 6.14 2.13 -7.08
C LEU A 32 5.66 1.16 -5.99
N ALA A 33 4.98 0.08 -6.37
CA ALA A 33 4.55 -0.95 -5.45
C ALA A 33 5.73 -1.66 -4.77
N GLY A 34 6.78 -2.01 -5.53
CA GLY A 34 7.99 -2.63 -4.99
C GLY A 34 8.71 -1.73 -4.00
N TRP A 35 8.83 -0.44 -4.31
CA TRP A 35 9.36 0.55 -3.37
C TRP A 35 8.51 0.64 -2.10
N ALA A 36 7.18 0.74 -2.23
CA ALA A 36 6.27 0.83 -1.09
C ALA A 36 6.34 -0.41 -0.18
N ALA A 37 6.36 -1.62 -0.77
CA ALA A 37 6.52 -2.87 -0.04
C ALA A 37 7.86 -2.92 0.72
N LYS A 38 8.95 -2.47 0.10
CA LYS A 38 10.27 -2.37 0.74
C LYS A 38 10.21 -1.43 1.95
N VAL A 39 9.57 -0.26 1.81
CA VAL A 39 9.42 0.70 2.91
C VAL A 39 8.64 0.06 4.06
N ALA A 40 7.52 -0.60 3.78
CA ALA A 40 6.73 -1.29 4.80
C ALA A 40 7.55 -2.35 5.57
N MET A 41 8.38 -3.14 4.87
CA MET A 41 9.28 -4.11 5.51
C MET A 41 10.35 -3.45 6.38
N VAL A 42 11.01 -2.41 5.88
CA VAL A 42 12.07 -1.73 6.66
C VAL A 42 11.49 -1.04 7.89
N MET A 43 10.31 -0.45 7.77
CA MET A 43 9.68 0.26 8.87
C MET A 43 9.13 -0.69 9.95
N ALA A 44 8.92 -1.99 9.66
CA ALA A 44 8.60 -2.96 10.70
C ALA A 44 9.69 -3.04 11.79
N TYR A 45 10.94 -2.75 11.43
CA TYR A 45 12.08 -2.76 12.36
C TYR A 45 12.20 -1.51 13.24
N ILE A 46 11.45 -0.44 12.96
CA ILE A 46 11.46 0.77 13.80
C ILE A 46 10.46 0.71 14.95
N HIS A 47 9.63 -0.33 15.03
CA HIS A 47 8.75 -0.58 16.17
C HIS A 47 9.55 -0.92 17.44
N ALA A 48 8.91 -0.74 18.60
CA ALA A 48 9.41 -1.18 19.89
C ALA A 48 8.37 -2.12 20.55
N PRO A 49 8.63 -3.44 20.63
CA PRO A 49 9.79 -4.14 20.08
C PRO A 49 9.78 -4.18 18.54
N PRO A 50 10.95 -4.31 17.87
CA PRO A 50 11.01 -4.48 16.43
C PRO A 50 10.22 -5.71 16.01
N GLN A 51 9.47 -5.58 14.93
CA GLN A 51 8.69 -6.69 14.41
C GLN A 51 9.46 -7.38 13.28
N PRO A 52 9.81 -8.68 13.45
CA PRO A 52 10.60 -9.38 12.46
C PRO A 52 9.80 -9.58 11.17
N VAL A 53 10.36 -9.13 10.05
CA VAL A 53 9.87 -9.44 8.72
C VAL A 53 10.33 -10.85 8.34
N LYS A 54 9.45 -11.63 7.70
CA LYS A 54 9.81 -12.96 7.21
C LYS A 54 11.01 -12.89 6.26
N ARG A 55 11.97 -13.80 6.46
CA ARG A 55 13.18 -13.87 5.64
C ARG A 55 12.85 -14.09 4.17
N GLU A 56 11.86 -14.94 3.87
CA GLU A 56 11.47 -15.23 2.49
C GLU A 56 11.01 -13.98 1.73
N TRP A 57 10.36 -13.03 2.42
CA TRP A 57 9.92 -11.78 1.83
C TRP A 57 11.10 -10.85 1.51
N LEU A 58 12.10 -10.80 2.40
CA LEU A 58 13.32 -10.03 2.18
C LEU A 58 14.13 -10.59 1.02
N ASP A 59 14.28 -11.92 0.97
CA ASP A 59 14.96 -12.63 -0.13
C ASP A 59 14.23 -12.40 -1.46
N TRP A 60 12.89 -12.47 -1.47
CA TRP A 60 12.09 -12.15 -2.64
C TRP A 60 12.34 -10.73 -3.13
N MET A 61 12.27 -9.74 -2.23
CA MET A 61 12.50 -8.34 -2.57
C MET A 61 13.90 -8.10 -3.13
N TYR A 62 14.92 -8.78 -2.60
CA TYR A 62 16.29 -8.69 -3.10
C TYR A 62 16.40 -9.14 -4.56
N TRP A 63 15.83 -10.29 -4.90
CA TRP A 63 15.94 -10.89 -6.23
C TRP A 63 14.98 -10.29 -7.26
N HIS A 64 13.75 -9.96 -6.87
CA HIS A 64 12.67 -9.60 -7.80
C HIS A 64 12.35 -8.10 -7.84
N GLN A 65 12.68 -7.35 -6.78
CA GLN A 65 12.42 -5.90 -6.70
C GLN A 65 10.94 -5.54 -6.95
N ARG A 66 10.03 -6.44 -6.58
CA ARG A 66 8.57 -6.30 -6.66
C ARG A 66 7.96 -6.91 -5.41
N PRO A 67 6.75 -6.50 -4.98
CA PRO A 67 6.14 -7.08 -3.80
C PRO A 67 6.01 -8.61 -3.95
N PRO A 68 6.14 -9.39 -2.86
CA PRO A 68 5.89 -10.83 -2.90
C PRO A 68 4.50 -11.18 -3.45
N ALA A 69 4.34 -12.43 -3.89
CA ALA A 69 3.02 -12.96 -4.23
C ALA A 69 2.07 -12.78 -3.04
N ASN A 70 0.80 -12.49 -3.32
CA ASN A 70 -0.26 -12.28 -2.31
C ASN A 70 -0.05 -11.04 -1.40
N TRP A 71 0.89 -10.16 -1.73
CA TRP A 71 0.91 -8.80 -1.20
C TRP A 71 -0.03 -7.91 -2.02
N TYR A 72 -0.43 -6.81 -1.39
CA TYR A 72 -1.29 -5.82 -1.99
C TYR A 72 -0.75 -4.42 -1.71
N VAL A 73 -0.78 -3.58 -2.75
CA VAL A 73 -0.41 -2.18 -2.64
C VAL A 73 -1.47 -1.35 -3.34
N TRP A 74 -2.03 -0.41 -2.60
CA TRP A 74 -2.99 0.56 -3.10
C TRP A 74 -2.44 1.98 -2.94
N MET A 75 -2.99 2.86 -3.75
CA MET A 75 -2.61 4.25 -3.84
C MET A 75 -3.85 5.13 -3.89
N ALA A 76 -3.82 6.23 -3.16
CA ALA A 76 -4.88 7.24 -3.14
C ALA A 76 -4.27 8.63 -3.15
N SER A 77 -5.01 9.62 -3.65
CA SER A 77 -4.60 11.02 -3.49
C SER A 77 -5.08 11.55 -2.15
N TYR A 78 -4.18 12.16 -1.40
CA TYR A 78 -4.47 12.77 -0.11
C TYR A 78 -4.49 14.29 -0.21
N ASN A 79 -5.56 14.90 0.28
CA ASN A 79 -5.75 16.35 0.36
C ASN A 79 -6.22 16.71 1.79
N GLY A 80 -5.29 16.63 2.74
CA GLY A 80 -5.53 16.93 4.15
C GLY A 80 -4.34 17.67 4.78
N GLN A 81 -4.37 17.85 6.10
CA GLN A 81 -3.40 18.68 6.82
C GLN A 81 -2.13 17.94 7.27
N ARG A 82 -1.98 16.65 6.95
CA ARG A 82 -0.83 15.81 7.34
C ARG A 82 0.00 15.42 6.10
N PRO A 83 0.80 16.32 5.53
CA PRO A 83 1.55 16.07 4.29
C PRO A 83 2.63 14.99 4.46
N THR A 84 2.93 14.58 5.70
CA THR A 84 3.72 13.40 6.00
C THR A 84 3.03 12.62 7.11
N TYR A 85 2.73 11.36 6.86
CA TYR A 85 2.11 10.46 7.84
C TYR A 85 2.63 9.05 7.61
N PHE A 86 2.85 8.33 8.70
CA PHE A 86 3.19 6.93 8.63
C PHE A 86 2.47 6.19 9.77
N SER A 87 1.85 5.07 9.43
CA SER A 87 1.35 4.09 10.38
C SER A 87 1.79 2.71 9.93
N SER A 88 2.14 1.85 10.86
CA SER A 88 2.35 0.44 10.59
C SER A 88 1.74 -0.40 11.68
N ASP A 89 1.00 -1.41 11.25
CA ASP A 89 0.37 -2.39 12.10
C ASP A 89 0.96 -3.73 11.69
N ALA A 90 2.16 -3.97 12.20
CA ALA A 90 2.78 -5.27 12.07
C ALA A 90 2.11 -6.20 13.12
N GLY A 91 1.68 -7.38 12.66
CA GLY A 91 0.86 -8.29 13.47
C GLY A 91 -0.63 -7.96 13.50
N ALA A 92 -1.11 -7.14 12.55
CA ALA A 92 -2.54 -6.91 12.40
C ALA A 92 -3.28 -8.20 12.04
N HIS A 93 -4.46 -8.36 12.61
CA HIS A 93 -5.44 -9.35 12.21
C HIS A 93 -6.23 -8.78 11.03
N ALA A 94 -5.94 -9.25 9.82
CA ALA A 94 -6.68 -8.80 8.65
C ALA A 94 -7.98 -9.59 8.52
N SER A 95 -9.13 -8.91 8.56
CA SER A 95 -10.39 -9.55 8.21
C SER A 95 -10.69 -9.43 6.73
N LEU A 96 -11.13 -10.56 6.19
CA LEU A 96 -11.26 -10.76 4.77
C LEU A 96 -12.73 -10.97 4.45
N PRO A 97 -13.30 -10.16 3.55
CA PRO A 97 -14.73 -10.22 3.30
C PRO A 97 -15.22 -11.52 2.63
N SER A 98 -14.32 -12.43 2.21
CA SER A 98 -14.67 -13.65 1.47
C SER A 98 -14.20 -14.92 2.19
N GLY A 99 -14.93 -15.31 3.24
CA GLY A 99 -14.72 -16.57 3.97
C GLY A 99 -15.03 -16.42 5.46
N PRO A 100 -14.94 -17.51 6.26
CA PRO A 100 -14.91 -17.37 7.71
C PRO A 100 -13.78 -16.39 8.09
N MET A 101 -14.01 -15.52 9.08
CA MET A 101 -12.96 -14.63 9.62
C MET A 101 -11.73 -15.46 9.96
N VAL A 102 -10.68 -15.35 9.15
CA VAL A 102 -9.39 -15.94 9.47
C VAL A 102 -8.52 -14.79 9.94
N ASP A 103 -8.20 -14.83 11.22
CA ASP A 103 -7.18 -14.00 11.83
C ASP A 103 -5.82 -14.34 11.20
N VAL A 104 -5.47 -13.64 10.13
CA VAL A 104 -4.17 -13.79 9.46
C VAL A 104 -3.24 -12.70 9.94
N TYR A 105 -2.08 -13.12 10.47
CA TYR A 105 -0.98 -12.20 10.74
C TYR A 105 -0.58 -11.49 9.45
N ALA A 106 -0.62 -10.17 9.44
CA ALA A 106 -0.24 -9.36 8.29
C ALA A 106 0.75 -8.26 8.65
N GLN A 107 1.59 -7.89 7.67
CA GLN A 107 2.28 -6.62 7.65
C GLN A 107 1.36 -5.59 7.02
N ALA A 108 0.86 -4.62 7.79
CA ALA A 108 0.14 -3.50 7.24
C ALA A 108 0.93 -2.20 7.44
N ALA A 109 0.89 -1.31 6.45
CA ALA A 109 1.46 0.02 6.58
C ALA A 109 0.69 1.02 5.72
N THR A 110 0.60 2.24 6.22
CA THR A 110 0.08 3.40 5.51
C THR A 110 1.15 4.48 5.50
N LEU A 111 1.44 5.02 4.33
CA LEU A 111 2.42 6.08 4.13
C LEU A 111 1.78 7.22 3.35
N ILE A 112 1.92 8.45 3.84
CA ILE A 112 1.56 9.67 3.13
C ILE A 112 2.80 10.53 2.96
N ILE A 113 3.03 10.99 1.74
CA ILE A 113 4.06 11.97 1.40
C ILE A 113 3.48 12.94 0.35
N GLY A 114 3.29 14.19 0.76
CA GLY A 114 2.56 15.20 -0.02
C GLY A 114 1.15 14.73 -0.35
N TYR A 115 0.80 14.73 -1.64
CA TYR A 115 -0.50 14.24 -2.12
C TYR A 115 -0.56 12.73 -2.33
N ALA A 116 0.56 12.00 -2.19
CA ALA A 116 0.59 10.55 -2.38
C ALA A 116 0.31 9.81 -1.06
N ALA A 117 -0.77 9.05 -1.01
CA ALA A 117 -1.06 8.09 0.06
C ALA A 117 -0.97 6.65 -0.46
N LEU A 118 -0.27 5.78 0.27
CA LEU A 118 -0.05 4.39 -0.07
C LEU A 118 -0.48 3.51 1.09
N LYS A 119 -1.22 2.44 0.78
CA LYS A 119 -1.57 1.38 1.72
C LYS A 119 -0.92 0.08 1.25
N ILE A 120 -0.25 -0.59 2.17
CA ILE A 120 0.44 -1.85 1.94
C ILE A 120 -0.17 -2.90 2.86
N LEU A 121 -0.45 -4.08 2.32
CA LEU A 121 -0.87 -5.27 3.06
C LEU A 121 -0.07 -6.49 2.58
N GLY A 122 0.69 -7.09 3.49
CA GLY A 122 1.46 -8.31 3.29
C GLY A 122 1.00 -9.41 4.24
N PRO A 123 -0.06 -10.16 3.91
CA PRO A 123 -0.56 -11.24 4.74
C PRO A 123 0.37 -12.47 4.69
N THR A 124 0.43 -13.21 5.80
CA THR A 124 1.30 -14.40 5.90
C THR A 124 0.74 -15.66 5.24
N SER A 125 -0.56 -15.68 4.98
CA SER A 125 -1.29 -16.73 4.28
C SER A 125 -1.98 -16.17 3.05
N VAL A 126 -2.36 -17.05 2.12
CA VAL A 126 -3.13 -16.66 0.93
C VAL A 126 -4.49 -16.11 1.33
N VAL A 127 -4.79 -14.93 0.82
CA VAL A 127 -5.87 -14.10 1.32
C VAL A 127 -6.50 -13.39 0.13
N ARG A 128 -7.82 -13.50 -0.02
CA ARG A 128 -8.57 -12.75 -1.03
C ARG A 128 -9.07 -11.45 -0.42
N VAL A 129 -8.57 -10.33 -0.94
CA VAL A 129 -8.98 -8.99 -0.51
C VAL A 129 -10.03 -8.47 -1.49
N GLU A 130 -11.12 -7.89 -0.97
CA GLU A 130 -12.07 -7.17 -1.82
C GLU A 130 -11.47 -5.85 -2.30
N GLU A 131 -11.76 -5.50 -3.54
CA GLU A 131 -11.28 -4.25 -4.11
C GLU A 131 -11.97 -3.06 -3.44
N PRO A 132 -11.21 -2.10 -2.88
CA PRO A 132 -11.80 -0.85 -2.43
C PRO A 132 -12.37 -0.09 -3.64
N GLY A 133 -13.37 0.77 -3.41
CA GLY A 133 -13.99 1.56 -4.47
C GLY A 133 -12.97 2.31 -5.32
N ARG A 134 -13.02 2.08 -6.65
CA ARG A 134 -12.00 2.54 -7.62
C ARG A 134 -11.89 4.07 -7.77
N ASP A 135 -12.92 4.80 -7.36
CA ASP A 135 -12.98 6.25 -7.56
C ASP A 135 -11.99 7.03 -6.68
N ALA A 136 -11.60 6.48 -5.54
CA ALA A 136 -10.69 7.11 -4.56
C ALA A 136 -9.36 6.35 -4.41
N VAL A 137 -9.32 5.08 -4.81
CA VAL A 137 -8.19 4.18 -4.55
C VAL A 137 -7.86 3.39 -5.81
N ILE A 138 -6.58 3.36 -6.16
CA ILE A 138 -6.01 2.65 -7.31
C ILE A 138 -5.17 1.48 -6.77
N ARG A 139 -5.42 0.26 -7.25
CA ARG A 139 -4.57 -0.89 -6.95
C ARG A 139 -3.32 -0.86 -7.84
N LEU A 140 -2.15 -0.78 -7.22
CA LEU A 140 -0.84 -0.87 -7.90
C LEU A 140 -0.32 -2.31 -7.94
N TRP A 141 -0.67 -3.11 -6.93
CA TRP A 141 -0.27 -4.50 -6.83
C TRP A 141 -1.33 -5.35 -6.14
N PRO A 142 -1.62 -6.57 -6.62
CA PRO A 142 -1.13 -7.14 -7.88
C PRO A 142 -1.61 -6.33 -9.08
N LEU A 143 -0.85 -6.34 -10.17
CA LEU A 143 -1.24 -5.62 -11.40
C LEU A 143 -2.65 -6.05 -11.83
N THR A 144 -3.48 -5.09 -12.18
CA THR A 144 -4.79 -5.35 -12.78
C THR A 144 -4.62 -5.52 -14.30
N GLY A 145 -5.66 -5.98 -14.99
CA GLY A 145 -5.66 -6.04 -16.47
C GLY A 145 -5.61 -4.66 -17.14
N GLU A 146 -5.67 -3.56 -16.37
CA GLU A 146 -5.53 -2.20 -16.89
C GLU A 146 -4.06 -1.93 -17.24
N THR A 147 -3.82 -1.51 -18.48
CA THR A 147 -2.47 -1.24 -18.99
C THR A 147 -1.91 0.08 -18.46
N THR A 148 -2.78 1.01 -18.10
CA THR A 148 -2.42 2.31 -17.54
C THR A 148 -3.46 2.76 -16.51
N VAL A 149 -3.00 3.51 -15.50
CA VAL A 149 -3.85 4.15 -14.49
C VAL A 149 -3.57 5.65 -14.43
N ARG A 150 -4.60 6.45 -14.20
CA ARG A 150 -4.48 7.91 -14.08
C ARG A 150 -4.28 8.32 -12.62
N TRP A 151 -3.38 9.27 -12.41
CA TRP A 151 -3.13 9.93 -11.15
C TRP A 151 -3.32 11.45 -11.33
N PRO A 152 -3.92 12.14 -10.34
CA PRO A 152 -4.60 11.59 -9.17
C PRO A 152 -5.92 10.88 -9.55
N PRO A 153 -6.44 9.98 -8.70
CA PRO A 153 -7.80 9.46 -8.85
C PRO A 153 -8.84 10.60 -8.74
N PRO A 154 -10.06 10.43 -9.30
CA PRO A 154 -11.09 11.47 -9.29
C PRO A 154 -11.52 11.94 -7.90
N ARG A 155 -11.40 11.07 -6.88
CA ARG A 155 -11.67 11.42 -5.47
C ARG A 155 -10.40 11.40 -4.65
N HIS A 156 -10.34 12.34 -3.71
CA HIS A 156 -9.25 12.47 -2.74
C HIS A 156 -9.70 12.03 -1.35
N ILE A 157 -8.75 11.49 -0.59
CA ILE A 157 -8.87 11.20 0.83
C ILE A 157 -8.46 12.47 1.59
N ASP A 158 -9.27 12.90 2.54
CA ASP A 158 -8.98 14.03 3.43
C ASP A 158 -8.72 13.52 4.86
N ASP A 159 -8.58 14.44 5.82
CA ASP A 159 -8.39 14.09 7.23
C ASP A 159 -9.55 13.28 7.82
N ARG A 160 -10.77 13.44 7.28
CA ARG A 160 -11.96 12.72 7.74
C ARG A 160 -11.95 11.27 7.27
N ARG A 161 -11.45 11.02 6.06
CA ARG A 161 -11.35 9.68 5.46
C ARG A 161 -10.03 8.97 5.75
N LEU A 162 -9.02 9.67 6.26
CA LEU A 162 -7.73 9.07 6.59
C LEU A 162 -7.84 7.84 7.52
N PRO A 163 -8.61 7.86 8.62
CA PRO A 163 -8.78 6.67 9.46
C PRO A 163 -9.32 5.47 8.67
N LEU A 164 -10.31 5.67 7.79
CA LEU A 164 -10.86 4.58 6.96
C LEU A 164 -9.82 3.99 6.01
N PHE A 165 -8.92 4.82 5.48
CA PHE A 165 -7.82 4.35 4.63
C PHE A 165 -6.75 3.61 5.43
N VAL A 166 -6.45 4.09 6.63
CA VAL A 166 -5.51 3.43 7.55
C VAL A 166 -6.06 2.09 8.01
N ASP A 167 -7.32 2.04 8.41
CA ASP A 167 -7.99 0.84 8.92
C ASP A 167 -8.48 -0.09 7.81
N MET A 168 -8.28 0.31 6.54
CA MET A 168 -8.59 -0.51 5.38
C MET A 168 -7.92 -1.89 5.56
N PHE A 169 -8.76 -2.92 5.71
CA PHE A 169 -8.39 -4.33 5.95
C PHE A 169 -7.85 -4.68 7.35
N LEU A 170 -7.96 -3.80 8.35
CA LEU A 170 -7.47 -4.04 9.72
C LEU A 170 -8.59 -4.23 10.77
N ASP A 171 -9.86 -4.01 10.41
CA ASP A 171 -11.00 -4.15 11.34
C ASP A 171 -11.71 -5.51 11.17
N PRO A 172 -11.68 -6.39 12.19
CA PRO A 172 -12.40 -7.65 12.19
C PRO A 172 -13.90 -7.58 12.46
N GLY A 173 -14.44 -6.42 12.82
CA GLY A 173 -15.85 -6.28 13.23
C GLY A 173 -16.76 -5.57 12.23
N GLN A 174 -16.23 -5.02 11.13
CA GLN A 174 -17.03 -4.19 10.23
C GLN A 174 -16.62 -4.38 8.77
N PRO A 175 -17.58 -4.62 7.84
CA PRO A 175 -17.25 -4.67 6.41
C PRO A 175 -16.61 -3.34 6.00
N PRO A 176 -15.63 -3.35 5.06
CA PRO A 176 -14.97 -2.14 4.61
C PRO A 176 -16.03 -1.16 4.13
N ARG A 177 -16.14 -0.01 4.82
CA ARG A 177 -17.08 1.03 4.39
C ARG A 177 -16.58 1.57 3.06
N PRO A 178 -17.46 1.73 2.06
CA PRO A 178 -17.04 2.26 0.78
C PRO A 178 -16.45 3.66 0.98
N LEU A 179 -15.28 3.88 0.39
CA LEU A 179 -14.62 5.20 0.36
C LEU A 179 -15.33 6.16 -0.63
N SER A 180 -16.47 5.74 -1.19
CA SER A 180 -17.30 6.51 -2.12
C SER A 180 -18.06 7.63 -1.41
#